data_AF-A0A2A4TY37-F1
#
_entry.id   AF-A0A2A4TY37-F1
#
_cell.length_a   1.000
_cell.length_b   1.000
_cell.length_c   1.000
_cell.angle_alpha   90.00
_cell.angle_beta   90.00
_cell.angle_gamma   90.00
#
_symmetry.space_group_name_H-M   'P 1'
#
loop_
_entity.id
_entity.type
_entity.pdbx_description
1 polymer ?
#
loop_
_entity_poly.entity_id
_entity_poly.type
_entity_poly.pdbx_seq_one_letter_code
_entity_poly.pdbx_strand_id
1 'polypeptide(L)' 'MIRNDVVRARVPSSLKIETTKILETLGLSMTDAINTFLRQIKLRKGLPFNVNIPNPESIQAIEDANKRHTIKAKNVDDLF' A
#
# COMPACT_ATOMS: atom_id res chain seq x y z
N MET A 1 -19.84 -26.08 5.96
CA MET A 1 -18.41 -26.38 6.23
C MET A 1 -17.59 -25.26 5.62
N ILE A 2 -16.73 -24.57 6.39
CA ILE A 2 -15.79 -23.62 5.81
C ILE A 2 -14.70 -24.44 5.13
N ARG A 3 -14.49 -24.22 3.84
CA ARG A 3 -13.47 -24.92 3.05
C ARG A 3 -12.24 -24.03 3.02
N ASN A 4 -11.15 -24.50 3.61
CA ASN A 4 -9.89 -23.79 3.66
C ASN A 4 -8.99 -24.26 2.51
N ASP A 5 -8.39 -23.31 1.80
CA ASP A 5 -7.37 -23.56 0.78
C ASP A 5 -6.00 -23.05 1.27
N VAL A 6 -4.91 -23.62 0.74
CA VAL A 6 -3.54 -23.28 1.16
C VAL A 6 -2.88 -22.37 0.14
N VAL A 7 -2.40 -21.21 0.60
CA VAL A 7 -1.56 -20.29 -0.19
C VAL A 7 -0.09 -20.63 0.03
N ARG A 8 0.66 -20.93 -1.04
CA ARG A 8 2.12 -21.15 -1.00
C ARG A 8 2.82 -20.16 -1.92
N ALA A 9 3.81 -19.46 -1.42
CA ALA A 9 4.63 -18.52 -2.18
C ALA A 9 6.11 -18.71 -1.86
N ARG A 10 6.98 -18.62 -2.87
CA ARG A 10 8.43 -18.59 -2.70
C ARG A 10 8.86 -17.15 -2.40
N VAL A 11 9.61 -16.96 -1.32
CA VAL A 11 10.15 -15.67 -0.91
C VAL A 11 11.62 -15.82 -0.52
N PRO A 12 12.45 -14.77 -0.65
CA PRO A 12 13.81 -14.77 -0.11
C PRO A 12 13.80 -15.03 1.40
N SER A 13 14.77 -15.80 1.89
CA SER A 13 14.87 -16.13 3.31
C SER A 13 15.06 -14.89 4.18
N SER A 14 15.87 -13.92 3.74
CA SER A 14 16.06 -12.64 4.43
C SER A 14 14.75 -11.88 4.60
N LEU A 15 14.00 -11.73 3.50
CA LEU A 15 12.70 -11.06 3.50
C LEU A 15 11.72 -11.70 4.49
N LYS A 16 11.66 -13.05 4.51
CA LYS A 16 10.82 -13.77 5.47
C LYS A 16 11.22 -13.48 6.91
N ILE A 17 12.51 -13.52 7.23
CA ILE A 17 13.02 -13.32 8.59
C ILE A 17 12.74 -11.89 9.07
N GLU A 18 13.06 -10.89 8.23
CA GLU A 18 12.89 -9.47 8.56
C GLU A 18 11.41 -9.12 8.78
N THR A 19 10.54 -9.54 7.86
CA THR A 19 9.11 -9.26 7.97
C THR A 19 8.46 -9.99 9.13
N THR A 20 8.90 -11.20 9.48
CA THR A 20 8.38 -11.94 10.64
C THR A 20 8.62 -11.17 11.93
N LYS A 21 9.82 -10.62 12.14
CA LYS A 21 10.14 -9.81 13.33
C LYS A 21 9.27 -8.56 13.45
N ILE A 22 9.01 -7.90 12.31
CA ILE A 22 8.12 -6.74 12.27
C ILE A 22 6.70 -7.13 12.66
N LEU A 23 6.18 -8.22 12.08
CA LEU A 23 4.82 -8.70 12.36
C LEU A 23 4.66 -9.16 13.82
N GLU A 24 5.65 -9.83 14.40
CA GLU A 24 5.66 -10.23 15.81
C GLU A 24 5.57 -9.02 16.74
N THR A 25 6.28 -7.93 16.42
CA THR A 25 6.19 -6.66 17.17
C THR A 25 4.78 -6.06 17.11
N LEU A 26 4.06 -6.30 16.01
CA LEU A 26 2.68 -5.88 15.82
C LEU A 26 1.65 -6.89 16.36
N GLY A 27 2.09 -8.00 16.95
CA GLY A 27 1.21 -9.07 17.46
C GLY A 27 0.52 -9.88 16.36
N LEU A 28 1.11 -9.95 15.16
CA LEU A 28 0.56 -10.63 14.00
C LEU A 28 1.42 -11.81 13.57
N SER A 29 0.78 -12.91 13.15
CA SER A 29 1.48 -13.97 12.43
C SER A 29 1.61 -13.66 10.94
N MET A 30 2.49 -14.37 10.25
CA MET A 30 2.58 -14.33 8.79
C MET A 30 1.24 -14.70 8.12
N THR A 31 0.51 -15.64 8.71
CA THR A 31 -0.82 -16.05 8.23
C THR A 31 -1.83 -14.92 8.36
N ASP A 32 -1.80 -14.17 9.47
CA ASP A 32 -2.70 -13.03 9.67
C ASP A 32 -2.42 -11.91 8.67
N ALA A 33 -1.14 -11.64 8.40
CA ALA A 33 -0.74 -10.65 7.41
C ALA A 33 -1.21 -11.04 5.99
N ILE A 34 -1.00 -12.30 5.57
CA ILE A 34 -1.44 -12.79 4.26
C ILE A 34 -2.97 -12.74 4.15
N ASN A 35 -3.70 -13.20 5.17
CA ASN A 35 -5.16 -13.15 5.18
C ASN A 35 -5.68 -11.71 5.12
N THR A 36 -5.02 -10.79 5.82
CA THR A 36 -5.38 -9.36 5.82
C THR A 36 -5.13 -8.73 4.45
N PHE A 37 -4.00 -9.04 3.82
CA PHE A 37 -3.70 -8.60 2.46
C PHE A 37 -4.78 -9.05 1.47
N LEU A 38 -5.16 -10.33 1.49
CA LEU A 38 -6.23 -10.86 0.62
C LEU A 38 -7.60 -10.20 0.91
N ARG A 39 -7.93 -9.95 2.18
CA ARG A 39 -9.15 -9.22 2.56
C ARG A 39 -9.14 -7.78 2.05
N GLN A 40 -8.00 -7.10 2.11
CA GLN A 40 -7.88 -5.74 1.58
C GLN A 40 -8.06 -5.70 0.07
N ILE A 41 -7.50 -6.69 -0.66
CA ILE A 41 -7.72 -6.82 -2.10
C ILE A 41 -9.22 -6.96 -2.40
N LYS A 42 -9.88 -7.88 -1.70
CA LYS A 42 -11.32 -8.11 -1.85
C LYS A 42 -12.14 -6.84 -1.55
N LEU A 43 -11.81 -6.12 -0.49
CA LEU A 43 -12.52 -4.91 -0.06
C LEU A 43 -12.37 -3.78 -1.08
N ARG A 44 -11.15 -3.55 -1.57
CA ARG A 44 -10.82 -2.41 -2.43
C ARG A 44 -11.03 -2.68 -3.92
N LYS A 45 -11.27 -3.94 -4.31
CA LYS A 45 -11.24 -4.41 -5.70
C LYS A 45 -9.95 -3.98 -6.43
N GLY A 46 -8.83 -4.03 -5.71
CA GLY A 46 -7.54 -3.53 -6.15
C GLY A 46 -6.46 -3.77 -5.09
N LEU A 47 -5.22 -3.43 -5.39
CA LEU A 47 -4.13 -3.63 -4.42
C LEU A 47 -4.27 -2.68 -3.22
N PRO A 48 -3.84 -3.10 -2.01
CA PRO A 48 -3.93 -2.28 -0.80
C PRO A 48 -2.92 -1.14 -0.74
N PHE A 49 -2.17 -0.93 -1.82
CA PHE A 49 -1.21 0.13 -2.01
C PHE A 49 -1.30 0.60 -3.47
N ASN A 50 -0.93 1.86 -3.71
CA ASN A 50 -0.98 2.45 -5.04
C ASN A 50 0.06 1.79 -5.94
N VAL A 51 -0.35 1.21 -7.07
CA VAL A 51 0.56 0.60 -8.05
C VAL A 51 0.51 1.42 -9.33
N ASN A 52 1.14 2.58 -9.24
CA ASN A 52 1.28 3.50 -10.36
C ASN A 52 2.77 3.69 -10.61
N ILE A 53 3.19 3.58 -11.86
CA ILE A 53 4.41 4.23 -12.31
C ILE A 53 3.96 5.64 -12.67
N PRO A 54 4.25 6.66 -11.84
CA PRO A 54 3.82 8.01 -12.15
C PRO A 54 4.45 8.41 -13.49
N ASN A 55 3.63 8.96 -14.38
CA ASN A 55 4.12 9.49 -15.65
C ASN A 55 4.99 10.75 -15.38
N PRO A 56 5.83 11.19 -16.34
CA PRO A 56 6.71 12.34 -16.13
C PRO A 56 5.99 13.60 -15.63
N GLU A 57 4.77 13.85 -16.11
CA GLU A 57 3.92 14.96 -15.67
C GLU A 57 3.52 14.84 -14.19
N SER A 58 3.12 13.65 -13.75
CA SER A 58 2.77 13.38 -12.35
C SER A 58 3.99 13.50 -11.43
N ILE A 59 5.16 13.07 -11.91
CA ILE A 59 6.43 13.24 -11.18
C ILE A 59 6.71 14.74 -10.99
N GLN A 60 6.65 15.51 -12.06
CA GLN A 60 6.87 16.97 -12.03
C GLN A 60 5.87 17.67 -11.10
N ALA A 61 4.59 17.33 -11.17
CA ALA A 61 3.56 17.89 -10.30
C ALA A 61 3.81 17.58 -8.80
N ILE A 62 4.25 16.36 -8.48
CA ILE A 62 4.64 15.99 -7.10
C ILE A 62 5.86 16.79 -6.65
N GLU A 63 6.86 16.98 -7.52
CA GLU A 63 8.03 17.80 -7.19
C GLU A 63 7.67 19.27 -6.93
N ASP A 64 6.84 19.86 -7.79
CA ASP A 64 6.40 21.25 -7.65
C ASP A 64 5.57 21.43 -6.36
N ALA A 65 4.72 20.47 -6.02
CA ALA A 65 4.01 20.44 -4.74
C ALA A 65 4.96 20.40 -3.54
N ASN A 66 5.98 19.53 -3.57
CA ASN A 66 6.99 19.44 -2.50
C ASN A 66 7.82 20.73 -2.37
N LYS A 67 8.11 21.40 -3.49
CA LYS A 67 8.81 22.69 -3.55
C LYS A 67 7.91 23.88 -3.19
N ARG A 68 6.63 23.65 -2.86
CA ARG A 68 5.59 24.67 -2.64
C ARG A 68 5.38 25.60 -3.84
N HIS A 69 5.67 25.09 -5.04
CA HIS A 69 5.45 25.76 -6.31
C HIS A 69 4.06 25.40 -6.85
N THR A 70 3.03 25.68 -6.07
CA THR A 70 1.64 25.40 -6.43
C THR A 70 0.79 26.66 -6.30
N ILE A 71 -0.32 26.69 -7.03
CA ILE A 71 -1.35 27.70 -6.86
C ILE A 71 -1.96 27.61 -5.44
N LYS A 72 -2.08 28.76 -4.78
CA LYS A 72 -2.73 28.88 -3.48
C LYS A 72 -4.14 29.39 -3.68
N ALA A 73 -5.13 28.58 -3.32
CA ALA A 73 -6.50 29.03 -3.23
C ALA A 73 -6.73 29.77 -1.90
N LYS A 74 -7.47 30.87 -1.93
CA LYS A 74 -7.82 31.67 -0.73
C LYS A 74 -9.01 31.10 0.04
N ASN A 75 -9.91 30.41 -0.65
CA ASN A 75 -11.09 29.78 -0.10
C ASN A 75 -11.51 28.60 -0.98
N VAL A 76 -12.61 27.93 -0.60
CA VAL A 76 -13.15 26.77 -1.32
C VAL A 76 -13.63 27.16 -2.71
N ASP A 77 -14.25 28.33 -2.86
CA ASP A 77 -14.76 28.83 -4.14
C ASP A 77 -13.63 29.16 -5.14
N ASP A 78 -12.42 29.46 -4.67
CA ASP A 78 -11.22 29.74 -5.46
C ASP A 78 -10.44 28.47 -5.83
N LEU A 79 -10.80 27.33 -5.24
CA LEU A 79 -10.14 26.03 -5.48
C LEU A 79 -10.84 25.20 -6.57
N PHE A 80 -12.15 25.38 -6.74
CA PHE A 80 -13.01 24.60 -7.65
C PHE A 80 -13.34 25.38 -8.92
#